data_AF-A0A3D9H9E8-F1
#
_entry.id   AF-A0A3D9H9E8-F1
#
_cell.length_a   1.000
_cell.length_b   1.000
_cell.length_c   1.000
_cell.angle_alpha   90.00
_cell.angle_beta   90.00
_cell.angle_gamma   90.00
#
_symmetry.space_group_name_H-M   'P 1'
#
loop_
_entity.id
_entity.type
_entity.pdbx_description
1 polymer ?
#
loop_
_entity_poly.entity_id
_entity_poly.type
_entity_poly.pdbx_seq_one_letter_code
_entity_poly.pdbx_strand_id
1 'polypeptide(L)'
;MKTIYRALGLLAVGLLAALPARAGVIDLGTADDYTLLATGSAWGGSMVLGSEVDIGGNIGARDSVLIGTGSTIDGNVDGGLVHFDASTSITGAVQTRSGGYWDQVTSDLKNASLFAANMAGSDRGNITDTTILSGGGVSVFHLDGLALGSGETLFLDGDATSEFVINVSGSFIMNGGAEIALLNGLQPANVTFNILEASLIQMNNAIAVGTFIAPESYVQLGDGNILEATRFLGGAMQGNLQSVRPPSVVDVPAPAMIGLMLIAIAGVGTIRRSR
;
A
#
# COMPACT_ATOMS: atom_id res chain seq x y z
N MET A 1 31.61 29.41 57.56
CA MET A 1 30.94 30.03 56.41
C MET A 1 30.64 28.94 55.39
N LYS A 2 29.35 28.66 55.16
CA LYS A 2 28.84 27.55 54.34
C LYS A 2 28.63 28.03 52.91
N THR A 3 29.30 27.43 51.93
CA THR A 3 29.03 27.69 50.51
C THR A 3 28.32 26.47 49.92
N ILE A 4 27.00 26.60 49.78
CA ILE A 4 26.10 25.62 49.19
C ILE A 4 26.16 25.81 47.67
N TYR A 5 26.82 24.90 46.94
CA TYR A 5 26.71 24.84 45.49
C TYR A 5 25.46 24.04 45.11
N ARG A 6 24.36 24.74 44.82
CA ARG A 6 23.19 24.17 44.14
C ARG A 6 23.54 23.97 42.66
N ALA A 7 23.89 22.75 42.28
CA ALA A 7 23.99 22.36 40.88
C ALA A 7 22.57 22.20 40.30
N LEU A 8 22.12 23.23 39.57
CA LEU A 8 20.90 23.20 38.78
C LEU A 8 21.20 22.38 37.51
N GLY A 9 20.91 21.08 37.56
CA GLY A 9 20.96 20.23 36.36
C GLY A 9 19.77 20.55 35.46
N LEU A 10 20.00 21.32 34.41
CA LEU A 10 19.02 21.57 33.36
C LEU A 10 18.80 20.25 32.59
N LEU A 11 17.73 19.51 32.92
CA LEU A 11 17.32 18.34 32.16
C LEU A 11 16.63 18.83 30.89
N ALA A 12 17.37 18.92 29.79
CA ALA A 12 16.80 19.16 28.47
C ALA A 12 16.01 17.90 28.05
N VAL A 13 14.70 17.89 28.33
CA VAL A 13 13.78 16.93 27.74
C VAL A 13 13.62 17.32 26.27
N GLY A 14 14.46 16.74 25.41
CA GLY A 14 14.25 16.84 23.97
C GLY A 14 12.90 16.22 23.62
N LEU A 15 12.00 17.02 23.03
CA LEU A 15 10.80 16.49 22.37
C LEU A 15 11.29 15.57 21.25
N LEU A 16 11.32 14.27 21.51
CA LEU A 16 11.30 13.26 20.46
C LEU A 16 9.92 13.37 19.83
N ALA A 17 9.83 14.06 18.69
CA ALA A 17 8.64 14.00 17.87
C ALA A 17 8.45 12.52 17.48
N ALA A 18 7.40 11.90 18.01
CA ALA A 18 6.96 10.59 17.57
C ALA A 18 6.64 10.70 16.09
N LEU A 19 7.46 10.08 15.23
CA LEU A 19 7.08 9.89 13.84
C LEU A 19 5.83 8.99 13.85
N PRO A 20 4.82 9.30 13.01
CA PRO A 20 3.69 8.40 12.85
C PRO A 20 4.23 7.03 12.42
N ALA A 21 3.85 5.98 13.14
CA ALA A 21 4.17 4.62 12.76
C ALA A 21 3.01 4.10 11.91
N ARG A 22 3.27 3.79 10.64
CA ARG A 22 2.35 2.99 9.82
C ARG A 22 2.52 1.53 10.23
N ALA A 23 1.50 0.94 10.84
CA ALA A 23 1.52 -0.46 11.25
C ALA A 23 0.52 -1.24 10.38
N GLY A 24 0.96 -1.65 9.19
CA GLY A 24 0.35 -2.75 8.47
C GLY A 24 1.24 -3.99 8.61
N VAL A 25 0.65 -5.18 8.55
CA VAL A 25 1.38 -6.45 8.66
C VAL A 25 2.40 -6.64 7.52
N ILE A 26 2.17 -6.03 6.36
CA ILE A 26 3.08 -6.06 5.21
C ILE A 26 3.85 -4.73 5.12
N ASP A 27 5.17 -4.81 5.28
CA ASP A 27 6.08 -3.67 5.06
C ASP A 27 6.41 -3.56 3.57
N LEU A 28 5.95 -2.47 2.95
CA LEU A 28 6.20 -2.18 1.53
C LEU A 28 7.52 -1.46 1.28
N GLY A 29 8.25 -1.05 2.32
CA GLY A 29 9.46 -0.25 2.20
C GLY A 29 9.22 1.00 1.34
N THR A 30 10.10 1.23 0.37
CA THR A 30 10.00 2.38 -0.54
C THR A 30 8.83 2.29 -1.54
N ALA A 31 8.20 1.12 -1.71
CA ALA A 31 7.01 0.99 -2.54
C ALA A 31 5.75 1.59 -1.88
N ASP A 32 5.77 1.84 -0.56
CA ASP A 32 4.64 2.41 0.20
C ASP A 32 4.29 3.84 -0.24
N ASP A 33 5.24 4.55 -0.88
CA ASP A 33 5.09 5.93 -1.34
C ASP A 33 4.13 6.07 -2.53
N TYR A 34 3.73 4.97 -3.18
CA TYR A 34 3.00 4.98 -4.44
C TYR A 34 1.55 4.49 -4.31
N THR A 35 0.64 5.18 -5.00
CA THR A 35 -0.73 4.72 -5.28
C THR A 35 -0.74 3.76 -6.46
N LEU A 36 -0.01 4.10 -7.53
CA LEU A 36 0.19 3.22 -8.68
C LEU A 36 1.69 3.06 -8.91
N LEU A 37 2.14 1.82 -9.07
CA LEU A 37 3.55 1.50 -9.27
C LEU A 37 3.73 0.40 -10.33
N ALA A 38 4.69 0.58 -11.23
CA ALA A 38 5.12 -0.40 -12.22
C ALA A 38 6.64 -0.64 -12.09
N THR A 39 7.03 -1.76 -11.47
CA THR A 39 8.43 -1.99 -11.05
C THR A 39 9.32 -2.68 -12.09
N GLY A 40 8.76 -3.33 -13.11
CA GLY A 40 9.48 -3.78 -14.30
C GLY A 40 10.27 -5.07 -14.23
N SER A 41 9.76 -6.06 -13.50
CA SER A 41 10.31 -7.41 -13.45
C SER A 41 10.21 -8.15 -14.80
N ALA A 42 9.02 -8.63 -15.19
CA ALA A 42 8.79 -9.40 -16.42
C ALA A 42 8.29 -8.56 -17.61
N TRP A 43 7.72 -7.38 -17.34
CA TRP A 43 6.96 -6.58 -18.30
C TRP A 43 7.57 -5.21 -18.61
N GLY A 44 8.86 -5.01 -18.31
CA GLY A 44 9.59 -3.78 -18.62
C GLY A 44 9.33 -2.62 -17.65
N GLY A 45 8.21 -2.58 -16.95
CA GLY A 45 7.97 -1.59 -15.90
C GLY A 45 7.44 -0.28 -16.42
N SER A 46 6.71 -0.35 -17.53
CA SER A 46 6.01 0.78 -18.10
C SER A 46 4.62 0.89 -17.49
N MET A 47 4.15 2.12 -17.35
CA MET A 47 2.80 2.49 -16.95
C MET A 47 2.18 3.34 -18.05
N VAL A 48 1.02 2.92 -18.55
CA VAL A 48 0.25 3.65 -19.57
C VAL A 48 -1.12 3.99 -18.99
N LEU A 49 -1.36 5.27 -18.78
CA LEU A 49 -2.63 5.79 -18.29
C LEU A 49 -3.38 6.48 -19.44
N GLY A 50 -4.68 6.22 -19.51
CA GLY A 50 -5.60 6.82 -20.47
C GLY A 50 -5.78 8.33 -20.28
N SER A 51 -6.85 8.86 -20.87
CA SER A 51 -7.24 10.26 -20.72
C SER A 51 -8.16 10.45 -19.52
N GLU A 52 -8.21 11.67 -18.99
CA GLU A 52 -9.14 12.09 -17.93
C GLU A 52 -9.04 11.23 -16.66
N VAL A 53 -7.86 10.65 -16.39
CA VAL A 53 -7.65 9.90 -15.15
C VAL A 53 -7.46 10.87 -13.98
N ASP A 54 -8.07 10.58 -12.84
CA ASP A 54 -7.89 11.36 -11.62
C ASP A 54 -7.25 10.49 -10.54
N ILE A 55 -5.98 10.73 -10.21
CA ILE A 55 -5.22 9.91 -9.26
C ILE A 55 -4.77 10.76 -8.08
N GLY A 56 -5.09 10.32 -6.86
CA GLY A 56 -4.50 10.88 -5.65
C GLY A 56 -3.28 10.09 -5.22
N GLY A 57 -2.25 10.78 -4.77
CA GLY A 57 -0.97 10.19 -4.37
C GLY A 57 0.01 9.99 -5.53
N ASN A 58 1.20 9.49 -5.20
CA ASN A 58 2.28 9.39 -6.16
C ASN A 58 2.07 8.23 -7.14
N ILE A 59 2.57 8.39 -8.36
CA ILE A 59 2.67 7.30 -9.34
C ILE A 59 4.11 7.09 -9.78
N GLY A 60 4.46 5.85 -10.09
CA GLY A 60 5.84 5.47 -10.40
C GLY A 60 5.94 4.37 -11.45
N ALA A 61 6.87 4.50 -12.40
CA ALA A 61 7.20 3.41 -13.32
C ALA A 61 8.70 3.33 -13.60
N ARG A 62 9.27 2.12 -13.50
CA ARG A 62 10.71 1.89 -13.70
C ARG A 62 11.18 2.37 -15.07
N ASP A 63 10.45 2.03 -16.12
CA ASP A 63 10.83 2.33 -17.49
C ASP A 63 10.18 3.63 -17.96
N SER A 64 8.87 3.65 -18.15
CA SER A 64 8.18 4.84 -18.64
C SER A 64 6.81 5.04 -18.00
N VAL A 65 6.48 6.28 -17.66
CA VAL A 65 5.10 6.72 -17.36
C VAL A 65 4.58 7.49 -18.57
N LEU A 66 3.48 7.02 -19.16
CA LEU A 66 2.74 7.71 -20.22
C LEU A 66 1.36 8.09 -19.69
N ILE A 67 1.00 9.37 -19.76
CA ILE A 67 -0.27 9.90 -19.23
C ILE A 67 -1.04 10.60 -20.35
N GLY A 68 -2.27 10.15 -20.60
CA GLY A 68 -3.15 10.75 -21.60
C GLY A 68 -3.70 12.11 -21.19
N THR A 69 -4.31 12.80 -22.16
CA THR A 69 -4.83 14.17 -22.02
C THR A 69 -5.83 14.34 -20.88
N GLY A 70 -5.84 15.53 -20.27
CA GLY A 70 -6.86 15.94 -19.28
C GLY A 70 -6.78 15.22 -17.93
N SER A 71 -5.71 14.46 -17.69
CA SER A 71 -5.50 13.72 -16.45
C SER A 71 -5.05 14.62 -15.30
N THR A 72 -5.40 14.26 -14.07
CA THR A 72 -4.98 14.95 -12.84
C THR A 72 -4.28 13.97 -11.92
N ILE A 73 -3.05 14.31 -11.49
CA ILE A 73 -2.28 13.56 -10.49
C ILE A 73 -2.05 14.48 -9.29
N ASP A 74 -2.68 14.16 -8.16
CA ASP A 74 -2.43 14.83 -6.88
C ASP A 74 -1.29 14.14 -6.12
N GLY A 75 -0.07 14.27 -6.67
CA GLY A 75 1.14 13.64 -6.15
C GLY A 75 2.33 13.80 -7.07
N ASN A 76 3.43 13.13 -6.73
CA ASN A 76 4.64 13.05 -7.54
C ASN A 76 4.47 12.03 -8.68
N VAL A 77 5.18 12.26 -9.78
CA VAL A 77 5.31 11.32 -10.90
C VAL A 77 6.78 10.97 -11.07
N ASP A 78 7.12 9.72 -10.79
CA ASP A 78 8.48 9.19 -10.95
C ASP A 78 8.55 8.23 -12.14
N GLY A 79 9.52 8.41 -13.04
CA GLY A 79 9.71 7.53 -14.20
C GLY A 79 11.17 7.27 -14.54
N GLY A 80 11.47 6.23 -15.32
CA GLY A 80 12.70 6.23 -16.14
C GLY A 80 12.60 7.26 -17.29
N LEU A 81 11.41 7.34 -17.89
CA LEU A 81 10.92 8.37 -18.78
C LEU A 81 9.54 8.81 -18.30
N VAL A 82 9.23 10.10 -18.36
CA VAL A 82 7.88 10.60 -18.09
C VAL A 82 7.40 11.39 -19.30
N HIS A 83 6.27 10.96 -19.87
CA HIS A 83 5.56 11.64 -20.95
C HIS A 83 4.12 11.87 -20.51
N PHE A 84 3.61 13.08 -20.72
CA PHE A 84 2.22 13.40 -20.49
C PHE A 84 1.71 14.33 -21.58
N ASP A 85 0.46 14.13 -21.97
CA ASP A 85 -0.19 14.93 -23.01
C ASP A 85 -0.69 16.28 -22.46
N ALA A 86 -1.18 17.12 -23.38
CA ALA A 86 -1.72 18.44 -23.05
C ALA A 86 -2.83 18.37 -21.98
N SER A 87 -2.96 19.46 -21.22
CA SER A 87 -3.97 19.60 -20.16
C SER A 87 -3.84 18.60 -19.00
N THR A 88 -2.73 17.86 -18.89
CA THR A 88 -2.42 17.07 -17.70
C THR A 88 -1.99 18.00 -16.55
N SER A 89 -2.57 17.81 -15.36
CA SER A 89 -2.22 18.54 -14.14
C SER A 89 -1.52 17.63 -13.16
N ILE A 90 -0.34 18.02 -12.69
CA ILE A 90 0.43 17.27 -11.68
C ILE A 90 0.76 18.25 -10.55
N THR A 91 0.32 17.95 -9.32
CA THR A 91 0.52 18.85 -8.16
C THR A 91 1.91 18.68 -7.53
N GLY A 92 2.50 17.49 -7.63
CA GLY A 92 3.82 17.17 -7.10
C GLY A 92 4.95 17.34 -8.11
N ALA A 93 6.11 16.78 -7.78
CA ALA A 93 7.28 16.79 -8.64
C ALA A 93 7.19 15.72 -9.73
N VAL A 94 7.64 16.06 -10.93
CA VAL A 94 7.91 15.10 -12.01
C VAL A 94 9.41 14.82 -12.02
N GLN A 95 9.81 13.56 -11.81
CA GLN A 95 11.22 13.20 -11.68
C GLN A 95 11.58 11.99 -12.53
N THR A 96 12.73 12.08 -13.17
CA THR A 96 13.41 10.91 -13.71
C THR A 96 14.28 10.29 -12.62
N ARG A 97 14.03 9.02 -12.30
CA ARG A 97 14.76 8.28 -11.26
C ARG A 97 15.81 7.34 -11.86
N SER A 98 16.88 7.11 -11.12
CA SER A 98 17.96 6.22 -11.55
C SER A 98 17.57 4.74 -11.48
N GLY A 99 18.27 3.88 -12.21
CA GLY A 99 18.07 2.42 -12.12
C GLY A 99 18.22 1.89 -10.70
N GLY A 100 19.21 2.39 -9.93
CA GLY A 100 19.41 1.96 -8.54
C GLY A 100 18.28 2.35 -7.59
N TYR A 101 17.58 3.45 -7.86
CA TYR A 101 16.35 3.80 -7.14
C TYR A 101 15.26 2.74 -7.39
N TRP A 102 15.04 2.40 -8.66
CA TRP A 102 14.04 1.40 -9.04
C TRP A 102 14.42 -0.01 -8.60
N ASP A 103 15.70 -0.36 -8.53
CA ASP A 103 16.17 -1.63 -7.97
C ASP A 103 15.76 -1.76 -6.49
N GLN A 104 15.90 -0.69 -5.71
CA GLN A 104 15.44 -0.67 -4.31
C GLN A 104 13.92 -0.83 -4.21
N VAL A 105 13.15 -0.02 -4.94
CA VAL A 105 11.68 -0.08 -4.94
C VAL A 105 11.18 -1.47 -5.36
N THR A 106 11.79 -2.05 -6.39
CA THR A 106 11.46 -3.41 -6.87
C THR A 106 11.79 -4.46 -5.82
N SER A 107 12.97 -4.35 -5.18
CA SER A 107 13.38 -5.28 -4.13
C SER A 107 12.43 -5.23 -2.94
N ASP A 108 12.06 -4.03 -2.49
CA ASP A 108 11.14 -3.85 -1.36
C ASP A 108 9.77 -4.48 -1.67
N LEU A 109 9.21 -4.19 -2.85
CA LEU A 109 7.92 -4.77 -3.26
C LEU A 109 7.96 -6.30 -3.37
N LYS A 110 9.04 -6.87 -3.93
CA LYS A 110 9.21 -8.33 -4.00
C LYS A 110 9.38 -8.95 -2.62
N ASN A 111 10.13 -8.31 -1.73
CA ASN A 111 10.29 -8.78 -0.35
C ASN A 111 8.96 -8.77 0.40
N ALA A 112 8.16 -7.72 0.24
CA ALA A 112 6.81 -7.62 0.79
C ALA A 112 5.89 -8.74 0.27
N SER A 113 5.92 -8.98 -1.04
CA SER A 113 5.13 -10.03 -1.70
C SER A 113 5.54 -11.44 -1.23
N LEU A 114 6.85 -11.71 -1.14
CA LEU A 114 7.37 -12.97 -0.63
C LEU A 114 7.07 -13.15 0.86
N PHE A 115 7.13 -12.09 1.66
CA PHE A 115 6.74 -12.14 3.07
C PHE A 115 5.27 -12.53 3.21
N ALA A 116 4.36 -11.86 2.49
CA ALA A 116 2.94 -12.17 2.48
C ALA A 116 2.66 -13.62 2.05
N ALA A 117 3.31 -14.09 0.98
CA ALA A 117 3.13 -15.44 0.45
C ALA A 117 3.56 -16.54 1.45
N ASN A 118 4.56 -16.26 2.29
CA ASN A 118 5.06 -17.22 3.29
C ASN A 118 4.24 -17.22 4.59
N MET A 119 3.24 -16.34 4.73
CA MET A 119 2.39 -16.34 5.91
C MET A 119 1.50 -17.58 5.96
N ALA A 120 1.41 -18.22 7.13
CA ALA A 120 0.49 -19.32 7.35
C ALA A 120 -0.95 -18.80 7.33
N GLY A 121 -1.85 -19.52 6.66
CA GLY A 121 -3.22 -19.10 6.43
C GLY A 121 -4.15 -20.27 6.16
N SER A 122 -5.40 -19.95 5.80
CA SER A 122 -6.39 -20.95 5.42
C SER A 122 -6.59 -20.99 3.91
N ASP A 123 -6.58 -22.19 3.35
CA ASP A 123 -6.86 -22.41 1.93
C ASP A 123 -8.36 -22.26 1.66
N ARG A 124 -8.72 -21.54 0.59
CA ARG A 124 -10.11 -21.32 0.17
C ARG A 124 -10.37 -21.75 -1.28
N GLY A 125 -9.34 -22.18 -2.00
CA GLY A 125 -9.45 -22.59 -3.39
C GLY A 125 -9.79 -21.42 -4.31
N ASN A 126 -10.56 -21.69 -5.38
CA ASN A 126 -11.02 -20.66 -6.30
C ASN A 126 -12.28 -19.96 -5.76
N ILE A 127 -12.32 -18.64 -5.91
CA ILE A 127 -13.52 -17.83 -5.65
C ILE A 127 -14.05 -17.32 -6.99
N THR A 128 -15.19 -17.87 -7.41
CA THR A 128 -15.89 -17.52 -8.66
C THR A 128 -17.27 -16.89 -8.46
N ASP A 129 -17.78 -16.93 -7.22
CA ASP A 129 -19.12 -16.51 -6.84
C ASP A 129 -19.05 -15.75 -5.51
N THR A 130 -20.14 -15.08 -5.14
CA THR A 130 -20.26 -14.31 -3.92
C THR A 130 -19.84 -15.13 -2.70
N THR A 131 -18.84 -14.63 -1.98
CA THR A 131 -18.18 -15.36 -0.90
C THR A 131 -17.86 -14.42 0.26
N ILE A 132 -17.97 -14.92 1.49
CA ILE A 132 -17.57 -14.19 2.69
C ILE A 132 -16.32 -14.86 3.27
N LEU A 133 -15.28 -14.05 3.54
CA LEU A 133 -14.11 -14.42 4.32
C LEU A 133 -14.14 -13.63 5.63
N SER A 134 -14.43 -14.31 6.74
CA SER A 134 -14.45 -13.70 8.07
C SER A 134 -13.16 -13.99 8.83
N GLY A 135 -12.66 -12.97 9.55
CA GLY A 135 -11.37 -13.01 10.23
C GLY A 135 -11.26 -12.00 11.37
N GLY A 136 -10.25 -12.18 12.22
CA GLY A 136 -9.96 -11.31 13.36
C GLY A 136 -8.46 -11.24 13.62
N GLY A 137 -7.97 -10.11 14.15
CA GLY A 137 -6.52 -9.86 14.23
C GLY A 137 -5.89 -9.94 12.84
N VAL A 138 -4.79 -10.67 12.67
CA VAL A 138 -4.24 -10.96 11.33
C VAL A 138 -4.85 -12.25 10.79
N SER A 139 -5.58 -12.14 9.68
CA SER A 139 -6.17 -13.27 8.96
C SER A 139 -5.54 -13.42 7.58
N VAL A 140 -5.11 -14.63 7.26
CA VAL A 140 -4.44 -14.95 5.99
C VAL A 140 -5.26 -16.00 5.24
N PHE A 141 -5.55 -15.73 3.97
CA PHE A 141 -6.29 -16.61 3.08
C PHE A 141 -5.47 -16.90 1.84
N HIS A 142 -5.40 -18.17 1.44
CA HIS A 142 -4.75 -18.62 0.22
C HIS A 142 -5.83 -19.01 -0.80
N LEU A 143 -5.83 -18.34 -1.94
CA LEU A 143 -6.74 -18.56 -3.05
C LEU A 143 -5.97 -19.17 -4.22
N ASP A 144 -6.55 -20.19 -4.83
CA ASP A 144 -6.08 -20.70 -6.13
C ASP A 144 -6.39 -19.71 -7.26
N GLY A 145 -7.34 -18.80 -7.04
CA GLY A 145 -7.76 -17.79 -8.01
C GLY A 145 -8.95 -16.99 -7.51
N LEU A 146 -9.08 -15.76 -8.02
CA LEU A 146 -10.24 -14.89 -7.82
C LEU A 146 -10.76 -14.48 -9.20
N ALA A 147 -11.97 -14.89 -9.55
CA ALA A 147 -12.58 -14.59 -10.84
C ALA A 147 -14.06 -14.21 -10.64
N LEU A 148 -14.30 -12.93 -10.34
CA LEU A 148 -15.63 -12.39 -10.08
C LEU A 148 -16.19 -11.73 -11.35
N GLY A 149 -17.48 -11.97 -11.62
CA GLY A 149 -18.21 -11.44 -12.77
C GLY A 149 -19.65 -11.11 -12.38
N SER A 150 -20.42 -10.49 -13.27
CA SER A 150 -21.89 -10.40 -13.15
C SER A 150 -22.43 -9.86 -11.80
N GLY A 151 -21.69 -8.96 -11.15
CA GLY A 151 -22.07 -8.39 -9.85
C GLY A 151 -21.74 -9.24 -8.63
N GLU A 152 -20.96 -10.32 -8.76
CA GLU A 152 -20.53 -11.13 -7.61
C GLU A 152 -19.59 -10.36 -6.67
N THR A 153 -19.70 -10.63 -5.37
CA THR A 153 -18.97 -9.88 -4.33
C THR A 153 -18.12 -10.78 -3.45
N LEU A 154 -16.85 -10.41 -3.26
CA LEU A 154 -16.02 -10.92 -2.17
C LEU A 154 -16.20 -10.02 -0.94
N PHE A 155 -16.87 -10.52 0.09
CA PHE A 155 -16.99 -9.85 1.37
C PHE A 155 -15.81 -10.21 2.28
N LEU A 156 -15.15 -9.20 2.82
CA LEU A 156 -14.16 -9.34 3.88
C LEU A 156 -14.76 -8.83 5.19
N ASP A 157 -14.86 -9.71 6.17
CA ASP A 157 -15.58 -9.46 7.42
C ASP A 157 -14.63 -9.49 8.62
N GLY A 158 -14.34 -8.31 9.15
CA GLY A 158 -13.51 -8.11 10.33
C GLY A 158 -13.81 -6.77 11.00
N ASP A 159 -13.26 -6.54 12.19
CA ASP A 159 -13.38 -5.25 12.86
C ASP A 159 -12.33 -4.24 12.34
N ALA A 160 -12.37 -3.01 12.85
CA ALA A 160 -11.45 -1.94 12.44
C ALA A 160 -9.97 -2.20 12.77
N THR A 161 -9.67 -3.20 13.60
CA THR A 161 -8.32 -3.62 13.96
C THR A 161 -7.89 -4.90 13.26
N SER A 162 -8.80 -5.58 12.56
CA SER A 162 -8.46 -6.74 11.75
C SER A 162 -7.58 -6.34 10.56
N GLU A 163 -6.66 -7.23 10.21
CA GLU A 163 -5.77 -7.17 9.06
C GLU A 163 -5.96 -8.43 8.21
N PHE A 164 -6.05 -8.24 6.90
CA PHE A 164 -6.30 -9.31 5.94
C PHE A 164 -5.17 -9.38 4.92
N VAL A 165 -4.60 -10.58 4.76
CA VAL A 165 -3.67 -10.89 3.67
C VAL A 165 -4.30 -11.99 2.82
N ILE A 166 -4.60 -11.66 1.57
CA ILE A 166 -5.19 -12.57 0.60
C ILE A 166 -4.11 -12.90 -0.42
N ASN A 167 -3.51 -14.08 -0.31
CA ASN A 167 -2.57 -14.59 -1.29
C ASN A 167 -3.34 -15.25 -2.43
N VAL A 168 -3.04 -14.86 -3.68
CA VAL A 168 -3.67 -15.41 -4.89
C VAL A 168 -2.58 -15.96 -5.80
N SER A 169 -2.62 -17.26 -6.08
CA SER A 169 -1.65 -17.92 -6.97
C SER A 169 -2.10 -17.97 -8.44
N GLY A 170 -3.39 -18.16 -8.71
CA GLY A 170 -3.91 -18.17 -10.07
C GLY A 170 -4.43 -16.84 -10.56
N SER A 171 -5.47 -16.87 -11.39
CA SER A 171 -6.02 -15.68 -12.05
C SER A 171 -6.59 -14.68 -11.04
N PHE A 172 -6.41 -13.39 -11.32
CA PHE A 172 -7.12 -12.32 -10.63
C PHE A 172 -7.94 -11.52 -11.66
N ILE A 173 -9.25 -11.74 -11.67
CA ILE A 173 -10.19 -11.20 -12.64
C ILE A 173 -11.40 -10.64 -11.90
N MET A 174 -11.76 -9.38 -12.17
CA MET A 174 -12.99 -8.77 -11.67
C MET A 174 -13.67 -8.01 -12.79
N ASN A 175 -14.88 -8.42 -13.18
CA ASN A 175 -15.60 -7.78 -14.27
C ASN A 175 -17.09 -7.56 -13.97
N GLY A 176 -17.74 -6.68 -14.73
CA GLY A 176 -19.21 -6.69 -14.85
C GLY A 176 -19.95 -6.37 -13.55
N GLY A 177 -19.46 -5.41 -12.78
CA GLY A 177 -20.01 -4.98 -11.50
C GLY A 177 -19.47 -5.75 -10.30
N ALA A 178 -18.46 -6.62 -10.48
CA ALA A 178 -17.85 -7.36 -9.38
C ALA A 178 -17.26 -6.43 -8.31
N GLU A 179 -17.35 -6.85 -7.06
CA GLU A 179 -17.01 -6.01 -5.90
C GLU A 179 -16.15 -6.75 -4.87
N ILE A 180 -15.21 -6.03 -4.26
CA ILE A 180 -14.64 -6.39 -2.95
C ILE A 180 -15.24 -5.44 -1.91
N ALA A 181 -16.03 -5.99 -0.99
CA ALA A 181 -16.75 -5.23 0.01
C ALA A 181 -16.20 -5.51 1.42
N LEU A 182 -16.01 -4.46 2.22
CA LEU A 182 -15.54 -4.57 3.60
C LEU A 182 -16.72 -4.45 4.56
N LEU A 183 -16.83 -5.37 5.52
CA LEU A 183 -17.88 -5.40 6.53
C LEU A 183 -17.32 -5.04 7.91
N ASN A 184 -18.23 -4.72 8.83
CA ASN A 184 -17.97 -4.58 10.28
C ASN A 184 -16.85 -3.61 10.70
N GLY A 185 -16.54 -2.65 9.83
CA GLY A 185 -15.58 -1.57 10.12
C GLY A 185 -14.15 -1.88 9.71
N LEU A 186 -13.90 -3.02 9.06
CA LEU A 186 -12.62 -3.32 8.42
C LEU A 186 -12.17 -2.16 7.51
N GLN A 187 -10.93 -1.72 7.69
CA GLN A 187 -10.38 -0.58 6.96
C GLN A 187 -9.67 -1.06 5.67
N PRO A 188 -9.83 -0.36 4.53
CA PRO A 188 -9.12 -0.71 3.29
C PRO A 188 -7.59 -0.76 3.46
N ALA A 189 -7.03 0.09 4.32
CA ALA A 189 -5.59 0.14 4.58
C ALA A 189 -5.05 -1.17 5.21
N ASN A 190 -5.93 -1.96 5.83
CA ASN A 190 -5.60 -3.22 6.48
C ASN A 190 -5.80 -4.44 5.58
N VAL A 191 -6.16 -4.25 4.31
CA VAL A 191 -6.41 -5.33 3.36
C VAL A 191 -5.32 -5.34 2.29
N THR A 192 -4.60 -6.46 2.20
CA THR A 192 -3.58 -6.70 1.18
C THR A 192 -3.92 -7.91 0.34
N PHE A 193 -4.02 -7.72 -0.97
CA PHE A 193 -4.05 -8.79 -1.96
C PHE A 193 -2.64 -8.98 -2.51
N ASN A 194 -2.02 -10.12 -2.23
CA ASN A 194 -0.71 -10.49 -2.74
C ASN A 194 -0.86 -11.51 -3.87
N ILE A 195 -0.47 -11.11 -5.07
CA ILE A 195 -0.72 -11.82 -6.32
C ILE A 195 0.66 -12.20 -6.88
N LEU A 196 1.16 -13.35 -6.42
CA LEU A 196 2.55 -13.75 -6.65
C LEU A 196 2.76 -14.41 -8.02
N GLU A 197 1.81 -15.23 -8.45
CA GLU A 197 1.99 -16.14 -9.59
C GLU A 197 1.11 -15.77 -10.81
N ALA A 198 0.14 -14.86 -10.65
CA ALA A 198 -0.67 -14.41 -11.77
C ALA A 198 0.16 -13.59 -12.74
N SER A 199 0.16 -13.93 -14.03
CA SER A 199 0.81 -13.11 -15.05
C SER A 199 0.03 -11.85 -15.38
N LEU A 200 -1.28 -11.85 -15.12
CA LEU A 200 -2.22 -10.79 -15.49
C LEU A 200 -3.24 -10.58 -14.35
N ILE A 201 -3.43 -9.32 -13.99
CA ILE A 201 -4.58 -8.83 -13.24
C ILE A 201 -5.47 -8.09 -14.22
N GLN A 202 -6.75 -8.47 -14.30
CA GLN A 202 -7.70 -7.83 -15.21
C GLN A 202 -8.93 -7.34 -14.44
N MET A 203 -9.21 -6.05 -14.56
CA MET A 203 -10.38 -5.43 -13.94
C MET A 203 -11.14 -4.56 -14.92
N ASN A 204 -12.45 -4.75 -15.07
CA ASN A 204 -13.27 -3.93 -15.96
C ASN A 204 -14.68 -3.76 -15.39
N ASN A 205 -15.09 -2.51 -15.14
CA ASN A 205 -16.34 -2.19 -14.47
C ASN A 205 -16.44 -2.91 -13.10
N ALA A 206 -15.41 -2.78 -12.26
CA ALA A 206 -15.33 -3.43 -10.94
C ALA A 206 -15.10 -2.42 -9.82
N ILE A 207 -15.47 -2.81 -8.59
CA ILE A 207 -15.24 -2.03 -7.37
C ILE A 207 -14.20 -2.78 -6.54
N ALA A 208 -13.07 -2.14 -6.27
CA ALA A 208 -12.03 -2.72 -5.44
C ALA A 208 -11.59 -1.75 -4.35
N VAL A 209 -11.06 -2.34 -3.28
CA VAL A 209 -10.54 -1.66 -2.10
C VAL A 209 -9.33 -2.44 -1.57
N GLY A 210 -8.34 -1.72 -1.07
CA GLY A 210 -7.14 -2.29 -0.46
C GLY A 210 -5.86 -2.13 -1.26
N THR A 211 -4.84 -2.88 -0.87
CA THR A 211 -3.49 -2.85 -1.46
C THR A 211 -3.26 -4.07 -2.32
N PHE A 212 -3.04 -3.90 -3.61
CA PHE A 212 -2.76 -4.98 -4.55
C PHE A 212 -1.25 -5.02 -4.86
N ILE A 213 -0.59 -6.08 -4.41
CA ILE A 213 0.85 -6.34 -4.62
C ILE A 213 0.98 -7.42 -5.68
N ALA A 214 1.59 -7.09 -6.81
CA ALA A 214 1.68 -7.97 -7.96
C ALA A 214 2.98 -7.74 -8.75
N PRO A 215 4.15 -7.88 -8.10
CA PRO A 215 5.43 -7.42 -8.65
C PRO A 215 5.82 -8.07 -9.97
N GLU A 216 5.25 -9.22 -10.33
CA GLU A 216 5.52 -9.97 -11.57
C GLU A 216 4.35 -9.90 -12.58
N SER A 217 3.24 -9.25 -12.23
CA SER A 217 2.02 -9.23 -13.03
C SER A 217 1.94 -8.00 -13.93
N TYR A 218 1.29 -8.17 -15.08
CA TYR A 218 0.73 -7.06 -15.84
C TYR A 218 -0.63 -6.67 -15.23
N VAL A 219 -0.80 -5.40 -14.90
CA VAL A 219 -2.05 -4.88 -14.32
C VAL A 219 -2.83 -4.16 -15.40
N GLN A 220 -3.98 -4.73 -15.81
CA GLN A 220 -4.88 -4.14 -16.80
C GLN A 220 -6.16 -3.66 -16.12
N LEU A 221 -6.32 -2.36 -16.05
CA LEU A 221 -7.47 -1.69 -15.46
C LEU A 221 -8.29 -1.02 -16.57
N GLY A 222 -9.38 -1.67 -16.99
CA GLY A 222 -10.32 -1.14 -17.97
C GLY A 222 -11.20 -0.02 -17.42
N ASP A 223 -12.22 0.32 -18.22
CA ASP A 223 -13.15 1.40 -17.93
C ASP A 223 -14.11 1.04 -16.78
N GLY A 224 -14.71 2.06 -16.16
CA GLY A 224 -15.79 1.90 -15.18
C GLY A 224 -15.36 1.33 -13.83
N ASN A 225 -14.06 1.17 -13.59
CA ASN A 225 -13.57 0.75 -12.28
C ASN A 225 -13.74 1.88 -11.24
N ILE A 226 -14.19 1.53 -10.04
CA ILE A 226 -14.24 2.42 -8.87
C ILE A 226 -13.15 1.96 -7.90
N LEU A 227 -12.10 2.77 -7.79
CA LEU A 227 -10.85 2.44 -7.07
C LEU A 227 -10.56 3.44 -5.95
N GLU A 228 -11.61 3.81 -5.23
CA GLU A 228 -11.51 4.65 -4.03
C GLU A 228 -10.96 3.80 -2.88
N ALA A 229 -9.92 4.30 -2.18
CA ALA A 229 -9.17 3.54 -1.18
C ALA A 229 -8.49 2.26 -1.74
N THR A 230 -7.90 2.38 -2.93
CA THR A 230 -7.15 1.33 -3.62
C THR A 230 -5.78 1.81 -4.07
N ARG A 231 -4.80 0.90 -4.03
CA ARG A 231 -3.52 1.06 -4.70
C ARG A 231 -3.07 -0.21 -5.42
N PHE A 232 -2.36 -0.06 -6.53
CA PHE A 232 -1.83 -1.16 -7.33
C PHE A 232 -0.32 -1.04 -7.50
N LEU A 233 0.39 -2.06 -7.06
CA LEU A 233 1.84 -2.15 -7.08
C LEU A 233 2.24 -3.36 -7.93
N GLY A 234 2.40 -3.12 -9.24
CA GLY A 234 2.53 -4.16 -10.26
C GLY A 234 3.93 -4.27 -10.89
N GLY A 235 4.07 -5.25 -11.78
CA GLY A 235 5.22 -5.38 -12.67
C GLY A 235 5.15 -4.38 -13.83
N ALA A 236 4.01 -4.27 -14.50
CA ALA A 236 3.69 -3.19 -15.44
C ALA A 236 2.19 -2.88 -15.38
N MET A 237 1.78 -1.76 -15.95
CA MET A 237 0.41 -1.30 -15.82
C MET A 237 -0.12 -0.62 -17.08
N GLN A 238 -1.38 -0.90 -17.40
CA GLN A 238 -2.19 -0.11 -18.30
C GLN A 238 -3.55 0.14 -17.69
N GLY A 239 -3.98 1.40 -17.71
CA GLY A 239 -5.23 1.81 -17.07
C GLY A 239 -5.99 2.86 -17.86
N ASN A 240 -7.29 2.65 -18.06
CA ASN A 240 -8.23 3.73 -18.39
C ASN A 240 -9.12 4.00 -17.18
N LEU A 241 -8.51 4.59 -16.16
CA LEU A 241 -9.07 4.75 -14.83
C LEU A 241 -9.87 6.04 -14.76
N GLN A 242 -11.00 6.05 -14.05
CA GLN A 242 -11.72 7.31 -13.78
C GLN A 242 -11.13 8.01 -12.57
N SER A 243 -11.16 7.34 -11.41
CA SER A 243 -10.58 7.85 -10.16
C SER A 243 -9.87 6.73 -9.39
N VAL A 244 -8.69 7.04 -8.84
CA VAL A 244 -7.98 6.19 -7.89
C VAL A 244 -7.50 7.02 -6.71
N ARG A 245 -7.72 6.53 -5.49
CA ARG A 245 -7.20 7.14 -4.26
C ARG A 245 -6.64 6.04 -3.37
N PRO A 246 -5.43 6.19 -2.78
CA PRO A 246 -4.88 5.17 -1.90
C PRO A 246 -5.74 5.05 -0.63
N PRO A 247 -5.68 3.92 0.08
CA PRO A 247 -6.29 3.80 1.38
C PRO A 247 -5.85 4.92 2.32
N SER A 248 -6.81 5.57 2.98
CA SER A 248 -6.50 6.52 4.05
C SER A 248 -5.80 5.79 5.18
N VAL A 249 -4.56 6.17 5.45
CA VAL A 249 -3.82 5.61 6.57
C VAL A 249 -4.13 6.42 7.81
N VAL A 250 -4.63 5.75 8.85
CA VAL A 250 -4.83 6.37 10.15
C VAL A 250 -3.46 6.49 10.81
N ASP A 251 -2.95 7.72 10.92
CA ASP A 251 -1.73 7.97 11.67
C ASP A 251 -1.99 7.70 13.16
N VAL A 252 -1.49 6.56 13.63
CA VAL A 252 -1.51 6.23 15.05
C VAL A 252 -0.29 6.89 15.70
N PRO A 253 -0.46 7.75 16.72
CA PRO A 253 0.66 8.30 17.46
C PRO A 253 1.53 7.17 18.00
N ALA A 254 2.85 7.23 17.80
CA ALA A 254 3.74 6.20 18.31
C ALA A 254 3.51 6.01 19.82
N PRO A 255 3.46 4.75 20.31
CA PRO A 255 3.12 4.49 21.70
C PRO A 255 4.08 5.23 22.62
N ALA A 256 3.53 6.02 23.55
CA ALA A 256 4.28 6.76 24.58
C ALA A 256 5.17 5.87 25.48
N MET A 257 5.13 4.55 25.27
CA MET A 257 6.01 3.53 25.82
C MET A 257 7.50 3.89 25.71
N ILE A 258 7.95 4.47 24.59
CA ILE A 258 9.36 4.91 24.46
C ILE A 258 9.65 6.05 25.44
N GLY A 259 8.73 7.01 25.57
CA GLY A 259 8.82 8.07 26.58
C GLY A 259 8.82 7.53 28.00
N LEU A 260 7.94 6.56 28.31
CA LEU A 260 7.89 5.89 29.61
C LEU A 260 9.18 5.10 29.91
N MET A 261 9.76 4.42 28.92
CA MET A 261 11.02 3.69 29.08
C MET A 261 12.19 4.65 29.36
N LEU A 262 12.26 5.77 28.65
CA LEU A 262 13.28 6.81 28.88
C LEU A 262 13.14 7.46 30.26
N ILE A 263 11.90 7.74 30.70
CA ILE A 263 11.62 8.24 32.05
C ILE A 263 12.03 7.20 33.10
N ALA A 264 11.74 5.91 32.88
CA ALA A 264 12.13 4.85 33.79
C ALA A 264 13.66 4.72 33.94
N ILE A 265 14.39 4.80 32.82
CA ILE A 265 15.87 4.77 32.81
C ILE A 265 16.44 5.99 33.54
N ALA A 266 15.90 7.20 33.28
CA ALA A 266 16.31 8.40 33.99
C ALA A 266 16.01 8.33 35.50
N GLY A 267 14.86 7.77 35.87
CA GLY A 267 14.48 7.48 37.25
C GLY A 267 15.46 6.53 37.95
N VAL A 268 15.84 5.43 37.29
CA VAL A 268 16.82 4.48 37.86
C VAL A 268 18.22 5.10 37.99
N GLY A 269 18.64 5.93 37.03
CA GLY A 269 19.92 6.63 37.08
C GLY A 269 20.02 7.64 38.23
N THR A 270 18.93 8.32 38.57
CA THR A 270 18.90 9.27 39.69
C THR A 270 18.86 8.59 41.06
N ILE A 271 18.19 7.44 41.18
CA ILE A 271 18.14 6.66 42.43
C ILE A 271 19.53 6.08 42.80
N ARG A 272 20.39 5.79 41.81
CA ARG A 272 21.69 5.14 42.06
C ARG A 272 22.80 6.06 42.55
N ARG A 273 22.63 7.39 42.49
CA ARG A 273 23.64 8.39 42.91
C ARG A 273 23.48 8.89 44.35
N SER A 274 22.48 8.42 45.10
CA SER A 274 22.20 8.86 46.47
C SER A 274 22.74 7.93 47.56
N ARG A 275 23.67 7.02 47.23
CA ARG A 275 24.37 6.18 48.21
C ARG A 275 25.87 6.44 48.17
#